data_AF-A0A6B3EZU4-F1
#
_entry.id   AF-A0A6B3EZU4-F1
#
_cell.length_a   1.000
_cell.length_b   1.000
_cell.length_c   1.000
_cell.angle_alpha   90.00
_cell.angle_beta   90.00
_cell.angle_gamma   90.00
#
_symmetry.space_group_name_H-M   'P 1'
#
loop_
_entity.id
_entity.type
_entity.pdbx_description
1 polymer ?
#
loop_
_entity_poly.entity_id
_entity_poly.type
_entity_poly.pdbx_seq_one_letter_code
_entity_poly.pdbx_strand_id
1 'polypeptide(L)'
;MTTVREVLVRTHPESLVDELIAAYGEAKTTYYAGVYRLSSVAGGRFCEAAYRLLEEIVDGRHTALGDGLNTSRLQDRLARSPHTHDRAVRHFIPRALRVAYDVRNNRGVAHLAAEIDSNVQDATLVVTILDWVLAEFVRLSGSADL
;
A
#
# COMPACT_ATOMS: atom_id res chain seq x y z
N MET A 1 -25.40 -1.13 -0.91
CA MET A 1 -24.29 -0.29 -1.42
C MET A 1 -23.04 -1.16 -1.31
N THR A 2 -22.38 -1.47 -2.42
CA THR A 2 -21.19 -2.33 -2.40
C THR A 2 -20.01 -1.58 -1.80
N THR A 3 -19.30 -2.19 -0.86
CA THR A 3 -18.13 -1.62 -0.19
C THR A 3 -16.84 -1.91 -0.97
N VAL A 4 -15.79 -1.11 -0.73
CA VAL A 4 -14.45 -1.36 -1.30
C VAL A 4 -13.96 -2.77 -0.94
N ARG A 5 -14.13 -3.20 0.31
CA ARG A 5 -13.76 -4.55 0.76
C ARG A 5 -14.46 -5.61 -0.07
N GLU A 6 -15.78 -5.51 -0.24
CA GLU A 6 -16.59 -6.46 -1.03
C GLU A 6 -16.13 -6.54 -2.48
N VAL A 7 -15.63 -5.45 -3.06
CA VAL A 7 -15.05 -5.48 -4.42
C VAL A 7 -13.73 -6.25 -4.43
N LEU A 8 -12.82 -5.95 -3.51
CA LEU A 8 -11.47 -6.52 -3.52
C LEU A 8 -11.44 -8.02 -3.18
N VAL A 9 -12.28 -8.49 -2.25
CA VAL A 9 -12.30 -9.92 -1.85
C VAL A 9 -12.81 -10.85 -2.95
N ARG A 10 -13.39 -10.31 -4.04
CA ARG A 10 -13.82 -11.12 -5.19
C ARG A 10 -12.66 -11.69 -5.99
N THR A 11 -11.51 -11.02 -5.96
CA THR A 11 -10.34 -11.36 -6.77
C THR A 11 -9.07 -11.55 -5.94
N HIS A 12 -9.14 -11.31 -4.62
CA HIS A 12 -7.98 -11.33 -3.73
C HIS A 12 -8.25 -12.05 -2.40
N PRO A 13 -7.20 -12.60 -1.75
CA PRO A 13 -7.33 -13.25 -0.44
C PRO A 13 -7.91 -12.31 0.62
N GLU A 14 -8.92 -12.79 1.34
CA GLU A 14 -9.65 -12.00 2.34
C GLU A 14 -8.75 -11.43 3.43
N SER A 15 -7.83 -12.24 3.97
CA SER A 15 -6.88 -11.82 5.01
C SER A 15 -5.99 -10.66 4.58
N LEU A 16 -5.63 -10.61 3.29
CA LEU A 16 -4.77 -9.57 2.74
C LEU A 16 -5.55 -8.29 2.48
N VAL A 17 -6.79 -8.41 1.99
CA VAL A 17 -7.72 -7.28 1.86
C VAL A 17 -8.02 -6.66 3.23
N ASP A 18 -8.21 -7.48 4.25
CA ASP A 18 -8.45 -7.00 5.62
C ASP A 18 -7.29 -6.19 6.18
N GLU A 19 -6.06 -6.68 6.05
CA GLU A 19 -4.88 -5.91 6.48
C GLU A 19 -4.74 -4.61 5.69
N LEU A 20 -4.96 -4.63 4.37
CA LEU A 20 -4.91 -3.44 3.53
C LEU A 20 -5.92 -2.38 3.98
N ILE A 21 -7.18 -2.77 4.19
CA ILE A 21 -8.26 -1.85 4.59
C ILE A 21 -8.08 -1.37 6.03
N ALA A 22 -7.64 -2.23 6.94
CA ALA A 22 -7.35 -1.85 8.32
C ALA A 22 -6.22 -0.82 8.39
N ALA A 23 -5.11 -1.06 7.70
CA ALA A 23 -3.97 -0.14 7.65
C ALA A 23 -4.34 1.18 6.96
N TYR A 24 -5.15 1.14 5.90
CA TYR A 24 -5.69 2.35 5.26
C TYR A 24 -6.54 3.16 6.23
N GLY A 25 -7.49 2.53 6.92
CA GLY A 25 -8.36 3.17 7.91
C GLY A 25 -7.56 3.83 9.02
N GLU A 26 -6.59 3.12 9.60
CA GLU A 26 -5.71 3.64 10.65
C GLU A 26 -4.90 4.85 10.15
N ALA A 27 -4.35 4.79 8.93
CA ALA A 27 -3.60 5.89 8.34
C ALA A 27 -4.47 7.15 8.18
N LYS A 28 -5.70 7.02 7.72
CA LYS A 28 -6.64 8.15 7.58
C LYS A 28 -7.09 8.69 8.93
N THR A 29 -7.47 7.82 9.87
CA THR A 29 -7.92 8.22 11.21
C THR A 29 -6.86 9.02 11.94
N THR A 30 -5.62 8.53 11.96
CA THR A 30 -4.50 9.19 12.63
C THR A 30 -4.08 10.49 11.92
N TYR A 31 -4.16 10.55 10.58
CA TYR A 31 -3.94 11.78 9.81
C TYR A 31 -4.91 12.88 10.22
N TYR A 32 -6.22 12.60 10.21
CA TYR A 32 -7.24 13.58 10.56
C TYR A 32 -7.21 13.96 12.05
N ALA A 33 -6.67 13.09 12.91
CA ALA A 33 -6.41 13.38 14.31
C ALA A 33 -5.12 14.21 14.54
N GLY A 34 -4.37 14.55 13.48
CA GLY A 34 -3.10 15.29 13.58
C GLY A 34 -1.92 14.46 14.10
N VAL A 35 -2.08 13.13 14.20
CA VAL A 35 -1.05 12.21 14.70
C VAL A 35 -0.22 11.66 13.52
N TYR A 36 0.47 12.57 12.84
CA TYR A 36 1.12 12.32 11.53
C TYR A 36 2.16 11.20 11.56
N ARG A 37 2.92 11.06 12.65
CA ARG A 37 3.86 9.95 12.81
C ARG A 37 3.16 8.59 12.75
N LEU A 38 2.05 8.41 13.46
CA LEU A 38 1.29 7.15 13.44
C LEU A 38 0.61 6.93 12.09
N SER A 39 0.16 8.00 11.44
CA SER A 39 -0.37 7.92 10.07
C SER A 39 0.65 7.34 9.10
N SER A 40 1.90 7.78 9.19
CA SER A 40 2.99 7.24 8.37
C SER A 40 3.37 5.80 8.75
N VAL A 41 3.23 5.40 10.03
CA VAL A 41 3.43 3.98 10.43
C VAL A 41 2.40 3.10 9.75
N ALA A 42 1.12 3.47 9.86
CA ALA A 42 0.01 2.76 9.22
C ALA A 42 0.14 2.77 7.69
N GLY A 43 0.61 3.88 7.10
CA GLY A 43 0.92 3.94 5.67
C GLY A 43 2.02 2.97 5.23
N GLY A 44 3.02 2.72 6.08
CA GLY A 44 4.00 1.66 5.86
C GLY A 44 3.36 0.26 5.82
N ARG A 45 2.49 -0.04 6.78
CA ARG A 45 1.73 -1.31 6.82
C ARG A 45 0.85 -1.48 5.59
N PHE A 46 0.16 -0.42 5.17
CA PHE A 46 -0.61 -0.43 3.92
C PHE A 46 0.29 -0.77 2.73
N CYS A 47 1.46 -0.14 2.61
CA CYS A 47 2.38 -0.43 1.51
C CYS A 47 2.82 -1.89 1.49
N GLU A 48 3.10 -2.48 2.65
CA GLU A 48 3.45 -3.89 2.77
C GLU A 48 2.32 -4.82 2.34
N ALA A 49 1.08 -4.54 2.74
CA ALA A 49 -0.10 -5.29 2.30
C ALA A 49 -0.33 -5.13 0.79
N ALA A 50 -0.21 -3.91 0.28
CA ALA A 50 -0.35 -3.60 -1.15
C ALA A 50 0.70 -4.30 -2.01
N TYR A 51 1.95 -4.37 -1.54
CA TYR A 51 3.00 -5.11 -2.23
C TYR A 51 2.73 -6.62 -2.26
N ARG A 52 2.24 -7.20 -1.17
CA ARG A 52 1.80 -8.60 -1.14
C ARG A 52 0.63 -8.84 -2.08
N LEU A 53 -0.27 -7.86 -2.23
CA LEU A 53 -1.37 -7.95 -3.18
C LEU A 53 -0.86 -7.98 -4.62
N LEU A 54 0.19 -7.20 -4.93
CA LEU A 54 0.88 -7.24 -6.21
C LEU A 54 1.61 -8.58 -6.43
N GLU A 55 2.19 -9.20 -5.39
CA GLU A 55 2.72 -10.57 -5.49
C GLU A 55 1.61 -11.56 -5.84
N GLU A 56 0.48 -11.50 -5.15
CA GLU A 56 -0.66 -12.37 -5.40
C GLU A 56 -1.17 -12.23 -6.85
N ILE A 57 -1.29 -11.00 -7.36
CA ILE A 57 -1.73 -10.72 -8.72
C ILE A 57 -0.79 -11.32 -9.78
N VAL A 58 0.51 -11.29 -9.53
CA VAL A 58 1.52 -11.70 -10.53
C VAL A 58 1.89 -13.18 -10.42
N ASP A 59 2.07 -13.68 -9.19
CA ASP A 59 2.62 -15.00 -8.91
C ASP A 59 1.56 -16.01 -8.42
N GLY A 60 0.32 -15.57 -8.14
CA GLY A 60 -0.73 -16.40 -7.52
C GLY A 60 -0.41 -16.82 -6.08
N ARG A 61 0.56 -16.15 -5.46
CA ARG A 61 1.03 -16.36 -4.09
C ARG A 61 1.72 -15.10 -3.59
N HIS A 62 1.73 -14.90 -2.28
CA HIS A 62 2.38 -13.76 -1.64
C HIS A 62 3.22 -14.18 -0.43
N THR A 63 4.14 -13.31 -0.03
CA THR A 63 4.88 -13.44 1.23
C THR A 63 3.91 -13.36 2.41
N ALA A 64 4.00 -14.25 3.40
CA ALA A 64 3.06 -14.29 4.51
C ALA A 64 3.03 -12.96 5.30
N LEU A 65 1.88 -12.66 5.90
CA LEU A 65 1.75 -11.52 6.81
C LEU A 65 2.64 -11.72 8.03
N GLY A 66 3.35 -10.67 8.45
CA GLY A 66 4.31 -10.72 9.55
C GLY A 66 5.74 -11.07 9.14
N ASP A 67 5.94 -11.70 7.97
CA ASP A 67 7.28 -11.94 7.43
C ASP A 67 7.91 -10.67 6.86
N GLY A 68 9.25 -10.60 6.88
CA GLY A 68 9.98 -9.48 6.29
C GLY A 68 9.83 -9.41 4.77
N LEU A 69 9.52 -8.22 4.24
CA LEU A 69 9.33 -7.99 2.81
C LEU A 69 10.49 -7.20 2.19
N ASN A 70 11.17 -7.75 1.18
CA ASN A 70 12.17 -7.02 0.40
C ASN A 70 11.51 -6.26 -0.77
N THR A 71 11.03 -5.05 -0.48
CA THR A 71 10.27 -4.22 -1.43
C THR A 71 11.07 -3.83 -2.68
N SER A 72 12.38 -3.60 -2.57
CA SER A 72 13.25 -3.30 -3.72
C SER A 72 13.31 -4.49 -4.69
N ARG A 73 13.59 -5.70 -4.19
CA ARG A 73 13.63 -6.91 -5.03
C ARG A 73 12.26 -7.21 -5.65
N LEU A 74 11.19 -6.94 -4.89
CA LEU A 74 9.83 -7.11 -5.38
C LEU A 74 9.52 -6.14 -6.52
N GLN A 75 9.87 -4.86 -6.41
CA GLN A 75 9.68 -3.88 -7.49
C GLN A 75 10.40 -4.30 -8.77
N ASP A 76 11.65 -4.76 -8.68
CA ASP A 76 12.41 -5.23 -9.83
C ASP A 76 11.78 -6.47 -10.49
N ARG A 77 11.16 -7.33 -9.68
CA ARG A 77 10.43 -8.50 -10.19
C ARG A 77 9.12 -8.09 -10.86
N LEU A 78 8.32 -7.23 -10.23
CA LEU A 78 7.06 -6.72 -10.79
C LEU A 78 7.29 -6.00 -12.12
N ALA A 79 8.35 -5.20 -12.23
CA ALA A 79 8.71 -4.51 -13.46
C ALA A 79 9.06 -5.47 -14.61
N ARG A 80 9.60 -6.65 -14.29
CA ARG A 80 9.98 -7.70 -15.26
C ARG A 80 8.88 -8.74 -15.51
N SER A 81 7.75 -8.65 -14.81
CA SER A 81 6.63 -9.57 -15.02
C SER A 81 6.06 -9.43 -16.45
N PRO A 82 5.41 -10.49 -16.98
CA PRO A 82 4.88 -10.50 -18.34
C PRO A 82 3.96 -9.31 -18.65
N HIS A 83 3.95 -8.88 -19.92
CA HIS A 83 3.10 -7.79 -20.39
C HIS A 83 1.60 -8.10 -20.39
N THR A 84 1.21 -9.33 -20.06
CA THR A 84 -0.18 -9.72 -19.79
C THR A 84 -0.73 -9.12 -18.50
N HIS A 85 0.13 -8.69 -17.57
CA HIS A 85 -0.29 -7.91 -16.41
C HIS A 85 -0.36 -6.42 -16.74
N ASP A 86 -1.33 -5.73 -16.14
CA ASP A 86 -1.56 -4.31 -16.34
C ASP A 86 -0.32 -3.47 -16.00
N ARG A 87 -0.11 -2.36 -16.73
CA ARG A 87 1.01 -1.45 -16.49
C ARG A 87 0.97 -0.83 -15.10
N ALA A 88 -0.22 -0.64 -14.52
CA ALA A 88 -0.43 -0.20 -13.16
C ALA A 88 0.18 -1.18 -12.15
N VAL A 89 -0.08 -2.48 -12.31
CA VAL A 89 0.48 -3.56 -11.48
C VAL A 89 2.00 -3.61 -11.62
N ARG A 90 2.52 -3.47 -12.84
CA ARG A 90 3.95 -3.63 -13.14
C ARG A 90 4.80 -2.44 -12.71
N HIS A 91 4.27 -1.23 -12.80
CA HIS A 91 5.07 -0.02 -12.70
C HIS A 91 4.44 1.09 -11.86
N PHE A 92 3.17 1.44 -12.08
CA PHE A 92 2.62 2.64 -11.45
C PHE A 92 2.37 2.45 -9.95
N ILE A 93 1.64 1.40 -9.56
CA ILE A 93 1.38 1.09 -8.15
C ILE A 93 2.70 0.84 -7.41
N PRO A 94 3.63 -0.02 -7.88
CA PRO A 94 4.88 -0.28 -7.16
C PRO A 94 5.74 0.97 -6.93
N ARG A 95 5.75 1.91 -7.89
CA ARG A 95 6.48 3.19 -7.77
C ARG A 95 5.81 4.16 -6.82
N ALA A 96 4.48 4.26 -6.85
CA ALA A 96 3.73 5.07 -5.89
C ALA A 96 3.95 4.56 -4.46
N LEU A 97 3.84 3.24 -4.25
CA LEU A 97 4.15 2.59 -2.98
C LEU A 97 5.58 2.87 -2.52
N ARG A 98 6.56 2.92 -3.45
CA ARG A 98 7.95 3.24 -3.09
C ARG A 98 8.06 4.62 -2.45
N VAL A 99 7.41 5.62 -3.03
CA VAL A 99 7.43 6.99 -2.50
C VAL A 99 6.86 7.01 -1.08
N ALA A 100 5.67 6.42 -0.85
CA ALA A 100 5.07 6.38 0.48
C ALA A 100 5.91 5.57 1.50
N TYR A 101 6.47 4.43 1.10
CA TYR A 101 7.26 3.57 1.97
C TYR A 101 8.60 4.20 2.36
N ASP A 102 9.23 4.95 1.45
CA ASP A 102 10.49 5.66 1.73
C ASP A 102 10.27 6.84 2.69
N VAL A 103 9.11 7.50 2.69
CA VAL A 103 8.76 8.48 3.72
C VAL A 103 8.77 7.82 5.10
N ARG A 104 8.16 6.64 5.24
CA ARG A 104 8.20 5.87 6.49
C ARG A 104 9.63 5.50 6.90
N ASN A 105 10.44 4.99 5.97
CA ASN A 105 11.78 4.49 6.31
C ASN A 105 12.80 5.60 6.59
N ASN A 106 12.72 6.72 5.89
CA ASN A 106 13.74 7.77 5.93
C ASN A 106 13.37 8.97 6.82
N ARG A 107 12.14 9.05 7.33
CA ARG A 107 11.67 10.10 8.26
C ARG A 107 11.33 9.55 9.64
N GLY A 108 12.10 8.55 10.09
CA GLY A 108 12.09 8.18 11.50
C GLY A 108 10.86 7.48 12.05
N VAL A 109 9.93 7.12 11.18
CA VAL A 109 8.64 6.59 11.57
C VAL A 109 8.78 5.19 12.21
N ALA A 110 9.86 4.46 11.87
CA ALA A 110 10.15 3.11 12.37
C ALA A 110 11.15 3.05 13.53
N HIS A 111 11.94 4.10 13.75
CA HIS A 111 13.02 4.13 14.76
C HIS A 111 12.85 5.37 15.63
N LEU A 112 12.63 5.18 16.93
CA LEU A 112 12.47 6.23 17.96
C LEU A 112 13.64 7.25 18.03
N ALA A 113 14.71 7.06 17.27
CA ALA A 113 15.96 7.82 17.32
C ALA A 113 16.21 8.68 16.06
N ALA A 114 15.23 8.85 15.19
CA ALA A 114 15.44 9.63 13.98
C ALA A 114 15.30 11.14 14.20
N GLU A 115 16.13 11.87 13.46
CA GLU A 115 16.35 13.31 13.60
C GLU A 115 15.18 14.17 13.09
N ILE A 116 14.26 13.59 12.30
CA ILE A 116 13.13 14.30 11.66
C ILE A 116 11.85 13.47 11.81
N ASP A 117 10.87 14.02 12.55
CA ASP A 117 9.52 13.46 12.65
C ASP A 117 8.70 13.72 11.38
N SER A 118 7.87 12.74 11.01
CA SER A 118 6.88 12.91 9.95
C SER A 118 5.92 14.06 10.29
N ASN A 119 5.89 15.06 9.41
CA ASN A 119 5.03 16.23 9.57
C ASN A 119 3.74 16.10 8.73
N VAL A 120 2.91 17.14 8.76
CA VAL A 120 1.66 17.19 8.00
C VAL A 120 1.85 17.00 6.49
N GLN A 121 2.92 17.55 5.90
CA GLN A 121 3.18 17.44 4.46
C GLN A 121 3.57 16.02 4.07
N ASP A 122 4.45 15.39 4.86
CA ASP A 122 4.83 13.99 4.69
C ASP A 122 3.60 13.09 4.77
N ALA A 123 2.79 13.25 5.81
CA ALA A 123 1.59 12.46 6.00
C ALA A 123 0.54 12.72 4.92
N THR A 124 0.42 13.97 4.43
CA THR A 124 -0.48 14.34 3.32
C THR A 124 -0.09 13.60 2.04
N LEU A 125 1.21 13.58 1.71
CA LEU A 125 1.73 12.84 0.57
C LEU A 125 1.43 11.35 0.70
N VAL A 126 1.71 10.77 1.87
CA VAL A 126 1.45 9.34 2.15
C VAL A 126 -0.04 9.02 1.96
N VAL A 127 -0.96 9.69 2.67
CA VAL A 127 -2.39 9.35 2.58
C VAL A 127 -2.96 9.58 1.18
N THR A 128 -2.47 10.58 0.44
CA THR A 128 -2.90 10.81 -0.96
C THR A 128 -2.45 9.67 -1.87
N ILE A 129 -1.24 9.15 -1.67
CA ILE A 129 -0.76 7.96 -2.39
C ILE A 129 -1.61 6.75 -2.04
N LEU A 130 -1.95 6.55 -0.76
CA LEU A 130 -2.78 5.41 -0.35
C LEU A 130 -4.17 5.47 -0.98
N ASP A 131 -4.80 6.65 -0.99
CA ASP A 131 -6.10 6.89 -1.63
C ASP A 131 -6.06 6.46 -3.10
N TRP A 132 -5.04 6.91 -3.84
CA TRP A 132 -4.88 6.58 -5.25
C TRP A 132 -4.61 5.08 -5.47
N VAL A 133 -3.71 4.46 -4.69
CA VAL A 133 -3.41 3.03 -4.82
C VAL A 133 -4.63 2.16 -4.52
N LEU A 134 -5.40 2.49 -3.47
CA LEU A 134 -6.62 1.75 -3.15
C LEU A 134 -7.65 1.86 -4.28
N ALA A 135 -7.81 3.05 -4.87
CA ALA A 135 -8.67 3.25 -6.03
C ALA A 135 -8.19 2.46 -7.27
N GLU A 136 -6.88 2.36 -7.51
CA GLU A 136 -6.33 1.50 -8.58
C GLU A 136 -6.69 0.03 -8.36
N PHE A 137 -6.54 -0.49 -7.14
CA PHE A 137 -6.91 -1.89 -6.86
C PHE A 137 -8.41 -2.15 -7.08
N VAL A 138 -9.27 -1.20 -6.72
CA VAL A 138 -10.71 -1.29 -7.00
C VAL A 138 -10.97 -1.32 -8.51
N ARG A 139 -10.34 -0.43 -9.28
CA ARG A 139 -10.46 -0.40 -10.75
C ARG A 139 -9.99 -1.70 -11.40
N LEU A 140 -8.89 -2.28 -10.92
CA LEU A 140 -8.35 -3.55 -11.39
C LEU A 140 -9.22 -4.77 -11.00
N SER A 141 -9.95 -4.70 -9.88
CA SER A 141 -10.76 -5.81 -9.35
C SER A 141 -12.16 -5.92 -9.99
N GLY A 142 -12.57 -4.94 -10.80
CA GLY A 142 -13.82 -5.01 -11.53
C GLY A 142 -14.27 -3.68 -12.11
N SER A 143 -13.65 -3.27 -13.23
CA SER A 143 -14.13 -2.31 -14.25
C SER A 143 -15.15 -1.26 -13.81
N ALA A 144 -14.91 -0.58 -12.69
CA ALA A 144 -15.74 0.53 -12.24
C ALA A 144 -14.90 1.79 -12.34
N ASP A 145 -15.19 2.61 -13.36
CA ASP A 145 -15.01 4.04 -13.23
C ASP A 145 -15.84 4.48 -12.02
N LEU A 146 -15.19 4.62 -10.87
CA LEU A 146 -15.71 5.34 -9.70
C LEU A 146 -15.21 6.78 -9.76
#